data_AF-A0A0P1EHU6-F1
#
_entry.id   AF-A0A0P1EHU6-F1
#
_cell.length_a   1.000
_cell.length_b   1.000
_cell.length_c   1.000
_cell.angle_alpha   90.00
_cell.angle_beta   90.00
_cell.angle_gamma   90.00
#
_symmetry.space_group_name_H-M   'P 1'
#
loop_
_entity.id
_entity.type
_entity.pdbx_description
1 polymer ?
#
loop_
_entity_poly.entity_id
_entity_poly.type
_entity_poly.pdbx_seq_one_letter_code
_entity_poly.pdbx_strand_id
1 'polypeptide(L)' 'MAALTTPHDNLIRVTTMSDTTQNPESARWHYHPEGPVGLNPLFNWPPRPSAVLKWYSGAWLQITAITLCLALAVTA' A
#
# COMPACT_ATOMS: atom_id res chain seq x y z
N MET A 1 -20.93 12.96 -49.21
CA MET A 1 -21.27 13.50 -47.88
C MET A 1 -20.41 12.81 -46.83
N ALA A 2 -19.20 13.31 -46.60
CA ALA A 2 -18.34 12.81 -45.52
C ALA A 2 -18.74 13.55 -44.24
N ALA A 3 -19.27 12.82 -43.26
CA ALA A 3 -19.56 13.39 -41.95
C ALA A 3 -18.22 13.77 -41.29
N LEU A 4 -18.00 15.07 -41.11
CA LEU A 4 -16.90 15.64 -40.35
C LEU A 4 -17.08 15.21 -38.88
N THR A 5 -16.35 14.19 -38.44
CA THR A 5 -16.30 13.82 -37.02
C THR A 5 -15.61 14.95 -36.26
N THR A 6 -16.30 15.50 -35.27
CA THR A 6 -15.86 16.70 -34.54
C THR A 6 -14.75 16.29 -33.56
N PRO A 7 -13.62 17.03 -33.46
CA PRO A 7 -12.49 16.66 -32.60
C PRO A 7 -12.84 16.59 -31.09
N HIS A 8 -14.01 17.09 -30.70
CA HIS A 8 -14.49 17.09 -29.31
C HIS A 8 -14.92 15.70 -28.81
N ASP A 9 -15.22 14.75 -29.70
CA ASP A 9 -15.64 13.39 -29.34
C ASP A 9 -14.46 12.49 -28.89
N ASN A 10 -13.24 12.87 -29.25
CA ASN A 10 -12.04 12.10 -28.92
C ASN A 10 -11.49 12.41 -27.51
N LEU A 11 -11.95 13.50 -26.89
CA LEU A 11 -11.50 13.92 -25.56
C LEU A 11 -12.17 13.12 -24.43
N ILE A 12 -13.39 12.60 -24.66
CA ILE A 12 -14.17 11.88 -23.64
C ILE A 12 -13.75 10.40 -23.52
N ARG A 13 -13.23 9.80 -24.60
CA ARG A 13 -12.72 8.41 -24.59
C ARG A 13 -11.38 8.24 -23.89
N VAL A 14 -10.60 9.32 -23.75
CA VAL A 14 -9.28 9.31 -23.07
C VAL A 14 -9.40 9.45 -21.55
N THR A 15 -10.54 9.90 -21.03
CA THR A 15 -10.72 10.12 -19.58
C THR A 15 -11.23 8.91 -18.81
N THR A 16 -11.64 7.83 -19.48
CA THR A 16 -11.79 6.54 -18.80
C THR A 16 -10.42 6.04 -18.40
N MET A 17 -10.21 5.94 -17.09
CA MET A 17 -9.01 5.50 -16.37
C MET A 17 -8.57 4.10 -16.85
N SER A 18 -7.98 4.04 -18.04
CA SER A 18 -7.41 2.86 -18.67
C SER A 18 -5.91 3.08 -18.71
N ASP A 19 -5.22 2.80 -17.60
CA ASP A 19 -3.95 2.08 -17.61
C ASP A 19 -3.47 1.80 -16.17
N THR A 20 -4.17 0.93 -15.43
CA THR A 20 -3.57 0.31 -14.23
C THR A 20 -2.96 -1.06 -14.52
N THR A 21 -3.10 -1.56 -15.75
CA THR A 21 -2.82 -2.96 -16.07
C THR A 21 -1.49 -3.21 -16.76
N GLN A 22 -0.75 -2.21 -17.22
CA GLN A 22 0.46 -2.50 -17.99
C GLN A 22 1.59 -1.49 -17.79
N ASN A 23 1.97 -1.26 -16.54
CA ASN A 23 3.26 -0.65 -16.24
C ASN A 23 4.37 -1.66 -16.61
N PRO A 24 5.23 -1.41 -17.62
CA PRO A 24 6.32 -2.32 -17.99
C PRO A 24 7.33 -2.56 -16.85
N GLU A 25 7.31 -1.71 -15.81
CA GLU A 25 8.09 -1.92 -14.58
C GLU A 25 7.59 -3.12 -13.77
N SER A 26 6.31 -3.50 -13.83
CA SER A 26 5.78 -4.65 -13.08
C SER A 26 6.38 -5.98 -13.54
N ALA A 27 6.72 -6.09 -14.83
CA ALA A 27 7.39 -7.25 -15.40
C ALA A 27 8.87 -7.38 -15.00
N ARG A 28 9.46 -6.34 -14.40
CA ARG A 28 10.87 -6.31 -14.01
C ARG A 28 11.12 -6.85 -12.59
N TRP A 29 10.05 -7.07 -11.82
CA TRP A 29 10.12 -7.44 -10.40
C TRP A 29 9.63 -8.88 -10.21
N HIS A 30 10.50 -9.78 -9.75
CA HIS A 30 10.17 -11.20 -9.60
C HIS A 30 9.28 -11.54 -8.39
N TYR A 31 9.17 -10.63 -7.41
CA TYR A 31 8.42 -10.88 -6.19
C TYR A 31 7.30 -9.86 -6.03
N HIS A 32 6.10 -10.40 -5.91
CA HIS A 32 4.88 -9.71 -5.57
C HIS A 32 4.28 -10.46 -4.38
N PRO A 33 3.96 -9.79 -3.27
CA PRO A 33 3.30 -10.45 -2.16
C PRO A 33 1.97 -11.03 -2.66
N GLU A 34 1.69 -12.28 -2.30
CA GLU A 34 0.48 -13.01 -2.69
C GLU A 34 -0.81 -12.41 -2.12
N GLY A 35 -0.69 -11.51 -1.13
CA GLY A 35 -1.81 -10.86 -0.48
C GLY A 35 -1.67 -9.34 -0.44
N PRO A 36 -2.80 -8.62 -0.26
CA PRO A 36 -2.78 -7.18 -0.05
C PRO A 36 -1.95 -6.87 1.21
N VAL A 37 -0.98 -5.96 1.06
CA VAL A 37 -0.21 -5.46 2.21
C VAL A 37 -1.19 -4.77 3.16
N GLY A 38 -1.24 -5.26 4.39
CA GLY A 38 -2.11 -4.67 5.42
C GLY A 38 -1.77 -3.20 5.63
N LEU A 39 -2.75 -2.32 5.39
CA LEU A 39 -2.62 -0.90 5.69
C LEU A 39 -2.48 -0.68 7.20
N ASN A 40 -1.73 0.37 7.58
CA ASN A 40 -1.56 0.74 8.97
C ASN A 40 -2.95 0.99 9.60
N PRO A 41 -3.31 0.32 10.71
CA PRO A 41 -4.58 0.50 11.39
C PRO A 41 -4.81 1.94 11.91
N LEU A 42 -3.78 2.78 11.92
CA LEU A 42 -3.90 4.23 12.14
C LEU A 42 -4.83 4.91 11.12
N PHE A 43 -4.89 4.40 9.88
CA PHE A 43 -5.72 4.95 8.81
C PHE A 43 -7.15 4.38 8.78
N ASN A 44 -7.48 3.46 9.69
CA ASN A 44 -8.84 2.92 9.80
C ASN A 44 -9.68 3.77 10.77
N TRP A 45 -10.85 4.21 10.29
CA TRP A 45 -11.89 4.83 11.11
C TRP A 45 -13.00 3.80 11.36
N PRO A 46 -13.45 3.54 12.60
CA PRO A 46 -13.15 4.22 13.86
C PRO A 46 -11.75 3.89 14.41
N PRO A 47 -11.09 4.83 15.12
CA PRO A 47 -9.74 4.63 15.62
C PRO A 47 -9.72 3.51 16.68
N ARG A 48 -8.92 2.47 16.43
CA ARG A 48 -8.71 1.34 17.36
C ARG A 48 -7.30 1.40 17.95
N PRO A 49 -7.06 2.19 19.01
CA PRO A 49 -5.70 2.41 19.55
C PRO A 49 -4.99 1.13 19.99
N SER A 50 -5.72 0.14 20.49
CA SER A 50 -5.15 -1.17 20.84
C SER A 50 -4.61 -1.94 19.63
N ALA A 51 -5.28 -1.83 18.48
CA ALA A 51 -4.81 -2.46 17.24
C ALA A 51 -3.57 -1.75 16.69
N VAL A 52 -3.49 -0.42 16.85
CA VAL A 52 -2.33 0.39 16.49
C VAL A 52 -1.12 -0.02 17.34
N LEU A 53 -1.25 -0.04 18.67
CA LEU A 53 -0.15 -0.46 19.55
C LEU A 53 0.35 -1.87 19.24
N LYS A 54 -0.56 -2.82 18.98
CA LYS A 54 -0.18 -4.19 18.62
C LYS A 54 0.50 -4.30 17.25
N TRP A 55 0.09 -3.47 16.29
CA TRP A 55 0.71 -3.40 14.96
C TRP A 55 2.12 -2.83 15.06
N TYR A 56 2.31 -1.75 15.83
CA TYR A 56 3.63 -1.16 16.07
C TYR A 56 4.53 -2.07 16.91
N SER A 57 4.02 -2.77 17.95
CA SER A 57 4.84 -3.72 18.69
C SER A 57 5.29 -4.89 17.81
N GLY A 58 4.42 -5.38 16.93
CA GLY A 58 4.78 -6.40 15.95
C GLY A 58 5.82 -5.90 14.93
N ALA A 59 5.77 -4.64 14.51
CA ALA A 59 6.75 -4.12 13.55
C ALA A 59 8.10 -3.72 14.21
N TRP A 60 8.07 -3.16 15.42
CA TRP A 60 9.23 -2.52 16.07
C TRP A 60 9.85 -3.35 17.20
N LEU A 61 9.06 -4.11 17.96
CA LEU A 61 9.55 -5.05 18.98
C LEU A 61 9.64 -6.47 18.42
N GLN A 62 10.21 -6.63 17.23
CA GLN A 62 10.60 -7.95 16.77
C GLN A 62 11.62 -8.56 17.73
N ILE A 63 11.55 -9.88 17.97
CA ILE A 63 12.54 -10.56 18.83
C ILE A 63 13.89 -10.50 18.14
N THR A 64 14.66 -9.50 18.51
CA THR A 64 15.99 -9.19 18.03
C THR A 64 16.87 -8.85 19.23
N ALA A 65 18.18 -8.75 19.01
CA ALA A 65 19.12 -8.35 20.06
C ALA A 65 18.75 -6.99 20.70
N ILE A 66 18.16 -6.06 19.93
CA ILE A 66 17.72 -4.75 20.43
C ILE A 66 16.58 -4.90 21.44
N THR A 67 15.56 -5.68 21.11
CA THR A 67 14.42 -5.94 22.00
C THR A 67 14.84 -6.70 23.26
N LEU A 68 15.77 -7.66 23.13
CA LEU A 68 16.34 -8.38 24.27
C LEU A 68 17.13 -7.44 25.20
N CYS A 69 17.97 -6.58 24.64
CA CYS A 69 18.77 -5.63 25.41
C CYS A 69 17.89 -4.59 26.13
N LEU A 70 16.85 -4.09 25.44
CA LEU A 70 15.84 -3.21 26.04
C LEU A 70 15.13 -3.90 27.22
N ALA A 71 14.72 -5.17 27.06
CA ALA A 71 14.06 -5.92 28.11
C ALA A 71 14.97 -6.08 29.34
N LEU A 72 16.24 -6.47 29.13
CA LEU A 72 17.23 -6.59 30.20
C LEU A 72 17.43 -5.26 30.93
N ALA A 73 17.53 -4.14 30.20
CA ALA A 73 17.71 -2.81 30.79
C ALA A 73 16.51 -2.34 31.62
N VAL A 74 15.29 -2.78 31.29
CA VAL A 74 14.08 -2.46 32.09
C VAL A 74 13.97 -3.36 33.33
N THR A 75 14.47 -4.59 33.26
CA THR A 75 14.38 -5.57 34.37
C THR A 75 15.57 -5.54 35.35
N ALA A 76 16.72 -5.00 34.94
CA ALA A 76 17.94 -4.91 35.73
C ALA A 76 17.92 -3.70 36.67
#